data_AF-A0A1M7BTC1-F1
#
_entry.id   AF-A0A1M7BTC1-F1
#
_cell.length_a   1.000
_cell.length_b   1.000
_cell.length_c   1.000
_cell.angle_alpha   90.00
_cell.angle_beta   90.00
_cell.angle_gamma   90.00
#
_symmetry.space_group_name_H-M   'P 1'
#
loop_
_entity.id
_entity.type
_entity.pdbx_description
1 polymer ?
#
loop_
_entity_poly.entity_id
_entity_poly.type
_entity_poly.pdbx_seq_one_letter_code
_entity_poly.pdbx_strand_id
1 'polypeptide(L)' 'MEFQIALTDACPGPDVIQDIMFEVDPSAVVDLDMSGLVMRISSCVTVTDLIEVLRRTGWTVAPEQVAQLPTICCGGCSG' A
#
# COMPACT_ATOMS: atom_id res chain seq x y z
N MET A 1 8.99 -1.31 -2.86
CA MET A 1 8.40 -2.46 -2.11
C MET A 1 6.91 -2.44 -2.35
N GLU A 2 6.23 -3.59 -2.33
CA GLU A 2 4.77 -3.64 -2.44
C GLU A 2 4.17 -3.97 -1.06
N PHE A 3 3.18 -3.21 -0.65
CA PHE A 3 2.42 -3.38 0.57
C PHE A 3 0.98 -3.69 0.21
N GLN A 4 0.41 -4.73 0.81
CA GLN A 4 -0.98 -5.11 0.62
C GLN A 4 -1.71 -5.01 1.95
N ILE A 5 -2.84 -4.29 1.96
CA ILE A 5 -3.63 -4.04 3.16
C ILE A 5 -5.08 -4.40 2.87
N ALA A 6 -5.65 -5.31 3.65
CA ALA A 6 -7.06 -5.66 3.54
C ALA A 6 -7.94 -4.46 3.91
N LEU A 7 -8.84 -4.07 3.00
CA LEU A 7 -9.79 -2.99 3.23
C LEU A 7 -10.82 -3.42 4.28
N THR A 8 -11.14 -2.48 5.15
CA THR A 8 -12.28 -2.57 6.07
C THR A 8 -13.30 -1.50 5.69
N ASP A 9 -14.52 -1.59 6.23
CA ASP A 9 -15.66 -0.72 5.88
C ASP A 9 -15.38 0.79 6.03
N ALA A 10 -14.35 1.18 6.78
CA ALA A 10 -13.95 2.57 7.05
C ALA A 10 -12.60 2.96 6.43
N CYS A 11 -12.34 2.55 5.18
CA CYS A 11 -11.12 2.92 4.46
C CYS A 11 -11.34 4.16 3.56
N PRO A 12 -10.42 5.14 3.54
CA PRO A 12 -10.42 6.21 2.55
C PRO A 12 -10.22 5.69 1.12
N GLY A 13 -10.67 6.46 0.13
CA GLY A 13 -10.48 6.13 -1.29
C GLY A 13 -9.00 6.03 -1.68
N PRO A 14 -8.65 5.20 -2.69
CA PRO A 14 -7.28 5.04 -3.15
C PRO A 14 -6.66 6.35 -3.65
N ASP A 15 -7.47 7.26 -4.18
CA ASP A 15 -7.08 8.62 -4.59
C ASP A 15 -6.58 9.47 -3.42
N VAL A 16 -7.24 9.41 -2.26
CA VAL A 16 -6.83 10.13 -1.05
C VAL A 16 -5.52 9.55 -0.51
N ILE A 17 -5.38 8.22 -0.53
CA ILE A 17 -4.14 7.56 -0.11
C ILE A 17 -3.00 7.85 -1.09
N GLN A 18 -3.27 7.91 -2.39
CA GLN A 18 -2.29 8.27 -3.41
C GLN A 18 -1.74 9.68 -3.20
N ASP A 19 -2.60 10.66 -2.91
CA ASP A 19 -2.21 12.05 -2.69
C ASP A 19 -1.26 12.21 -1.49
N ILE A 20 -1.61 11.62 -0.34
CA ILE A 20 -0.77 11.70 0.86
C ILE A 20 0.53 10.91 0.70
N MET A 21 0.52 9.78 0.00
CA MET A 21 1.72 9.00 -0.27
C MET A 21 2.67 9.77 -1.18
N PHE A 22 2.15 10.59 -2.10
CA PHE A 22 2.94 11.45 -2.97
C PHE A 22 3.75 12.52 -2.22
N GLU A 23 3.30 12.94 -1.03
CA GLU A 23 4.05 13.86 -0.17
C GLU A 23 5.37 13.24 0.35
N VAL A 24 5.42 11.91 0.48
CA VAL A 24 6.55 11.17 1.08
C VAL A 24 7.37 10.43 0.03
N ASP A 25 6.71 9.88 -0.98
CA ASP A 25 7.33 9.18 -2.10
C ASP A 25 6.61 9.55 -3.41
N PRO A 26 7.20 10.41 -4.25
CA PRO A 26 6.64 10.79 -5.55
C PRO A 26 6.53 9.63 -6.55
N SER A 27 7.19 8.50 -6.27
CA SER A 27 7.07 7.28 -7.07
C SER A 27 6.04 6.30 -6.51
N ALA A 28 5.35 6.66 -5.44
CA ALA A 28 4.34 5.81 -4.83
C ALA A 28 3.17 5.58 -5.78
N VAL A 29 2.73 4.34 -5.90
CA VAL A 29 1.55 3.94 -6.66
C VAL A 29 0.58 3.24 -5.72
N VAL A 30 -0.66 3.72 -5.69
CA VAL A 30 -1.76 3.16 -4.88
C VAL A 30 -2.84 2.65 -5.81
N ASP A 31 -3.20 1.39 -5.66
CA ASP A 31 -4.20 0.71 -6.48
C ASP A 31 -4.99 -0.30 -5.64
N LEU A 32 -6.02 -0.91 -6.21
CA LEU A 32 -6.84 -1.93 -5.56
C LEU A 32 -6.66 -3.26 -6.27
N ASP A 33 -6.71 -4.38 -5.55
CA ASP A 33 -6.75 -5.68 -6.22
C ASP A 33 -8.00 -5.84 -7.09
N MET A 34 -8.02 -6.92 -7.89
CA MET A 34 -9.15 -7.25 -8.76
C MET A 34 -10.48 -7.43 -8.03
N SER A 35 -10.44 -7.74 -6.73
CA SER A 35 -11.62 -7.89 -5.86
C SER A 35 -12.09 -6.56 -5.27
N GLY A 36 -11.25 -5.52 -5.32
CA GLY A 36 -11.49 -4.25 -4.64
C GLY A 36 -11.48 -4.37 -3.11
N LEU A 37 -10.90 -5.45 -2.57
CA LEU A 37 -10.90 -5.74 -1.12
C LEU A 37 -9.51 -5.55 -0.50
N VAL A 38 -8.48 -5.36 -1.32
CA VAL A 38 -7.10 -5.20 -0.87
C VAL A 38 -6.52 -3.95 -1.53
N MET A 39 -6.02 -3.02 -0.73
CA MET A 39 -5.25 -1.88 -1.20
C MET A 39 -3.79 -2.28 -1.40
N ARG A 40 -3.28 -2.03 -2.60
CA ARG A 40 -1.91 -2.29 -3.01
C ARG A 40 -1.16 -0.98 -3.10
N ILE A 41 -0.11 -0.83 -2.30
CA ILE A 41 0.72 0.37 -2.24
C ILE A 41 2.13 -0.02 -2.63
N SER A 42 2.62 0.47 -3.75
CA SER A 42 4.00 0.31 -4.17
C SER A 42 4.77 1.58 -3.83
N SER A 43 5.74 1.49 -2.93
CA SER A 43 6.53 2.64 -2.49
C SER A 43 7.92 2.23 -1.99
N CYS A 44 8.86 3.18 -1.92
CA CYS A 44 10.19 3.01 -1.33
C CYS A 44 10.23 3.22 0.19
N VAL A 45 9.11 3.58 0.83
CA VAL A 45 9.04 3.82 2.29
C VAL A 45 9.10 2.52 3.11
N THR A 46 9.31 2.66 4.42
CA THR A 46 9.21 1.54 5.38
C THR A 46 7.75 1.26 5.77
N VAL A 47 7.46 0.07 6.32
CA VAL A 47 6.12 -0.24 6.88
C VAL A 47 5.72 0.76 7.96
N THR A 48 6.68 1.21 8.78
CA THR A 48 6.43 2.18 9.84
C THR A 48 6.05 3.55 9.29
N ASP A 49 6.79 4.05 8.29
CA ASP A 49 6.44 5.30 7.59
C ASP A 49 5.07 5.21 6.93
N LEU A 50 4.80 4.09 6.26
CA LEU A 50 3.49 3.85 5.64
C LEU A 50 2.36 3.97 6.66
N ILE A 51 2.45 3.28 7.79
CA ILE A 51 1.41 3.30 8.83
C ILE A 51 1.22 4.72 9.40
N GLU A 52 2.30 5.45 9.63
CA GLU A 52 2.23 6.84 10.11
C GLU A 52 1.56 7.76 9.08
N VAL A 53 1.84 7.59 7.79
CA VAL A 53 1.19 8.34 6.71
C VAL A 53 -0.31 8.00 6.61
N LEU A 54 -0.67 6.71 6.65
CA LEU A 54 -2.08 6.29 6.60
C LEU A 54 -2.86 6.79 7.83
N ARG A 55 -2.23 6.85 9.01
CA ARG A 55 -2.86 7.43 10.21
C ARG A 55 -3.24 8.90 10.00
N ARG A 56 -2.52 9.67 9.18
CA ARG A 56 -2.86 11.08 8.86
C ARG A 56 -4.19 11.21 8.11
N THR A 57 -4.61 10.17 7.38
CA THR A 57 -5.89 10.15 6.66
C THR A 57 -7.05 9.63 7.53
N GLY A 58 -6.77 9.34 8.80
CA GLY A 58 -7.73 8.73 9.73
C GLY A 58 -7.82 7.20 9.59
N TRP A 59 -7.07 6.60 8.66
CA TRP A 59 -7.07 5.15 8.48
C TRP A 59 -6.06 4.49 9.43
N THR A 60 -6.58 3.77 10.43
CA THR A 60 -5.75 3.06 11.40
C THR A 60 -5.47 1.65 10.93
N VAL A 61 -4.26 1.39 10.45
CA VAL A 61 -3.81 0.08 9.99
C VAL A 61 -2.80 -0.48 11.00
N ALA A 62 -3.04 -1.68 11.51
CA ALA A 62 -2.07 -2.38 12.34
C ALA A 62 -0.95 -2.97 11.45
N PRO A 63 0.31 -3.03 11.94
CA PRO A 63 1.41 -3.61 11.16
C PRO A 63 1.18 -5.06 10.77
N GLU A 64 0.42 -5.82 11.56
CA GLU A 64 0.03 -7.20 11.27
C GLU A 64 -0.92 -7.33 10.07
N GLN A 65 -1.62 -6.25 9.70
CA GLN A 65 -2.49 -6.20 8.51
C GLN A 65 -1.73 -5.82 7.24
N VAL A 66 -0.49 -5.34 7.37
CA VAL A 66 0.35 -4.93 6.24
C VAL A 66 1.15 -6.14 5.77
N ALA A 67 0.70 -6.76 4.69
CA ALA A 67 1.48 -7.77 4.01
C ALA A 67 2.53 -7.08 3.11
N GLN A 68 3.77 -7.04 3.58
CA GLN A 68 4.90 -6.58 2.76
C GLN A 68 5.32 -7.70 1.81
N LEU A 69 5.01 -7.56 0.53
CA LEU A 69 5.48 -8.48 -0.48
C LEU A 69 6.86 -8.05 -0.98
N PRO A 70 7.84 -8.97 -1.03
CA PRO A 70 9.03 -8.71 -1.81
C PRO A 70 8.57 -8.54 -3.25
N THR A 71 9.01 -7.46 -3.91
CA THR A 71 8.90 -7.31 -5.35
C THR A 71 9.82 -8.35 -6.00
N ILE A 72 9.43 -9.62 -5.92
CA ILE A 72 9.97 -10.66 -6.78
C ILE A 72 9.35 -10.36 -8.14
N CYS A 73 10.10 -9.63 -8.97
CA CYS A 73 10.02 -9.89 -10.40
C CYS A 73 10.21 -11.39 -10.56
N CYS A 74 9.12 -12.12 -10.80
CA CYS A 74 9.19 -13.49 -11.30
C CYS A 74 9.78 -13.43 -12.73
N GLY A 75 11.08 -13.15 -12.81
CA GLY A 75 11.95 -13.59 -13.89
C GLY A 75 12.17 -15.10 -13.78
N GLY A 76 11.07 -15.86 -13.74
CA GLY A 76 11.09 -17.28 -14.02
C GLY A 76 11.01 -17.44 -15.53
N CYS A 77 12.14 -17.17 -16.21
CA CYS A 77 12.35 -17.57 -17.59
C CYS A 77 11.91 -19.03 -17.73
N SER A 78 10.86 -19.25 -18.51
CA SER A 78 10.65 -20.55 -19.12
C SER A 78 11.80 -20.73 -20.11
N GLY A 79 12.80 -21.52 -19.72
CA GLY A 79 13.96 -21.89 -20.54
C GLY A 79 14.21 -23.38 -20.39
#